data_AF-A0A699ZFT8-F1
#
_entry.id   AF-A0A699ZFT8-F1
#
_cell.length_a   1.000
_cell.length_b   1.000
_cell.length_c   1.000
_cell.angle_alpha   90.00
_cell.angle_beta   90.00
_cell.angle_gamma   90.00
#
_symmetry.space_group_name_H-M   'P 1'
#
loop_
_entity.id
_entity.type
_entity.pdbx_description
1 polymer ?
#
loop_
_entity_poly.entity_id
_entity_poly.type
_entity_poly.pdbx_seq_one_letter_code
_entity_poly.pdbx_strand_id
1 'polypeptide(L)' 'MFGCTDPSAVLTEISRASKAFPQAYIRMVAFDNVRQVQIMSFLVQRPRAATDYCELSKRSVA' A
#
# COMPACT_ATOMS: atom_id res chain seq x y z
N MET A 1 12.24 2.37 -4.56
CA MET A 1 13.59 1.79 -4.32
C MET A 1 14.33 1.81 -5.65
N PHE A 2 15.23 2.77 -5.88
CA PHE A 2 15.95 2.90 -7.16
C PHE A 2 16.78 1.63 -7.44
N GLY A 3 16.71 1.11 -8.67
CA GLY A 3 17.47 -0.08 -9.07
C GLY A 3 17.05 -1.41 -8.42
N CYS A 4 15.94 -1.44 -7.67
CA CYS A 4 15.44 -2.67 -7.06
C CYS A 4 14.89 -3.63 -8.13
N THR A 5 15.48 -4.81 -8.23
CA THR A 5 15.05 -5.87 -9.16
C THR A 5 14.47 -7.10 -8.45
N ASP A 6 14.70 -7.23 -7.13
CA ASP A 6 14.13 -8.31 -6.32
C ASP A 6 12.79 -7.88 -5.68
N PRO A 7 11.67 -8.56 -5.98
CA PRO A 7 10.38 -8.27 -5.35
C PRO A 7 10.36 -8.58 -3.85
N SER A 8 11.20 -9.51 -3.37
CA SER A 8 11.22 -9.91 -1.95
C SER A 8 11.68 -8.77 -1.05
N ALA A 9 12.62 -7.95 -1.52
CA ALA A 9 13.03 -6.72 -0.85
C ALA A 9 11.87 -5.73 -0.66
N VAL A 10 10.99 -5.57 -1.66
CA VAL A 10 9.80 -4.71 -1.56
C VAL A 10 8.83 -5.24 -0.51
N LEU A 11 8.55 -6.55 -0.52
CA LEU A 11 7.67 -7.20 0.46
C LEU A 11 8.23 -7.09 1.88
N THR A 12 9.54 -7.22 2.03
CA THR A 12 10.24 -7.06 3.31
C THR A 12 10.05 -5.65 3.87
N GLU A 13 10.18 -4.61 3.05
CA GLU A 13 9.98 -3.23 3.47
C GLU A 13 8.52 -2.93 3.80
N ILE A 14 7.55 -3.49 3.07
CA ILE A 14 6.14 -3.41 3.45
C ILE A 14 5.92 -3.98 4.85
N SER A 15 6.47 -5.18 5.13
CA SER A 15 6.36 -5.79 6.47
C SER A 15 7.02 -4.94 7.56
N ARG A 16 8.18 -4.35 7.29
CA ARG A 16 8.89 -3.46 8.22
C ARG A 16 8.09 -2.19 8.51
N ALA A 17 7.57 -1.53 7.48
CA ALA A 17 6.74 -0.33 7.61
C ALA A 17 5.45 -0.63 8.40
N SER A 18 4.80 -1.75 8.11
CA SER A 18 3.63 -2.24 8.85
C SER A 18 3.90 -2.47 10.33
N LYS A 19 5.06 -3.04 10.67
CA LYS A 19 5.47 -3.27 12.07
C LYS A 19 5.82 -1.97 12.79
N ALA A 20 6.49 -1.03 12.12
CA ALA A 20 6.85 0.26 12.70
C ALA A 20 5.62 1.16 12.92
N PHE A 21 4.63 1.08 12.02
CA PHE A 21 3.43 1.92 12.05
C PHE A 21 2.15 1.08 11.93
N PRO A 22 1.77 0.32 12.98
CA PRO A 22 0.66 -0.63 12.91
C PRO A 22 -0.73 0.03 12.78
N GLN A 23 -0.86 1.30 13.17
CA GLN A 23 -2.12 2.06 13.11
C GLN A 23 -2.15 3.08 11.96
N ALA A 24 -1.24 2.98 11.00
CA ALA A 24 -1.20 3.86 9.84
C ALA A 24 -1.77 3.18 8.60
N TYR A 25 -2.30 4.00 7.68
CA TYR A 25 -2.50 3.59 6.30
C TYR A 25 -1.16 3.56 5.58
N ILE A 26 -0.90 2.46 4.87
CA ILE A 26 0.32 2.30 4.09
C ILE A 26 -0.08 1.95 2.66
N ARG A 27 0.48 2.68 1.69
CA ARG A 27 0.30 2.41 0.26
C ARG A 27 1.64 2.17 -0.39
N MET A 28 1.67 1.23 -1.33
CA MET A 28 2.81 1.01 -2.21
C MET A 28 2.62 1.86 -3.47
N VAL A 29 3.68 2.52 -3.91
CA VAL A 29 3.69 3.33 -5.13
C VAL A 29 4.86 2.94 -6.03
N ALA A 30 4.66 3.09 -7.34
CA ALA A 30 5.71 2.92 -8.34
C ALA A 30 5.77 4.14 -9.26
N PHE A 31 6.98 4.50 -9.66
CA PHE A 31 7.26 5.66 -10.51
C PHE A 31 7.93 5.23 -11.81
N ASP A 32 7.55 5.89 -12.90
CA ASP A 32 8.24 5.85 -14.19
C ASP A 32 9.16 7.06 -14.26
N ASN A 33 10.47 6.81 -14.42
CA ASN A 33 11.48 7.86 -14.45
C ASN A 33 11.55 8.59 -15.80
N VAL A 34 11.12 7.96 -16.90
CA VAL A 34 11.08 8.59 -18.23
C VAL A 34 9.96 9.61 -18.29
N ARG A 35 8.77 9.22 -17.78
CA ARG A 35 7.60 10.10 -17.73
C ARG A 35 7.57 11.00 -16.49
N GLN A 36 8.48 10.79 -15.54
CA GLN A 36 8.55 11.48 -14.25
C GLN A 36 7.20 11.52 -13.50
N VAL A 37 6.51 10.38 -13.46
CA VAL A 37 5.17 10.29 -12.89
C VAL A 37 4.98 9.02 -12.06
N GLN A 38 4.06 9.06 -11.10
CA GLN A 38 3.57 7.87 -10.41
C GLN A 38 2.68 7.06 -11.36
N ILE A 39 3.05 5.80 -11.63
CA ILE A 39 2.32 4.93 -12.56
C ILE A 39 1.45 3.87 -11.87
N MET A 40 1.74 3.56 -10.61
CA MET A 40 0.95 2.61 -9.81
C MET A 40 0.82 3.09 -8.37
N SER A 41 -0.33 2.82 -7.77
CA SER A 41 -0.56 3.05 -6.35
C SER A 41 -1.68 2.15 -5.84
N PHE A 42 -1.43 1.39 -4.80
CA PHE A 42 -2.46 0.64 -4.09
C PHE A 42 -2.17 0.53 -2.61
N LEU A 43 -3.23 0.33 -1.83
CA LEU A 43 -3.16 0.23 -0.39
C LEU A 43 -2.69 -1.17 0.03
N VAL A 44 -1.70 -1.23 0.93
CA VAL A 44 -1.13 -2.47 1.47
C VAL A 44 -1.47 -2.68 2.95
N GLN A 45 -1.82 -1.62 3.68
CA GLN A 45 -2.28 -1.72 5.07
C GLN A 45 -3.42 -0.75 5.35
N ARG A 46 -4.43 -1.23 6.08
CA ARG A 46 -5.41 -0.42 6.80
C ARG A 46 -5.19 -0.59 8.31
N PRO A 47 -5.29 0.49 9.10
CA PRO A 47 -5.32 0.39 10.56
C PRO A 47 -6.46 -0.51 11.02
N ARG A 48 -6.24 -1.32 12.06
CA ARG A 48 -7.29 -2.23 12.57
C ARG A 48 -8.48 -1.47 13.18
N ALA A 49 -8.24 -0.26 13.69
CA ALA A 49 -9.27 0.59 14.28
C ALA A 49 -10.02 1.47 13.26
N ALA A 50 -9.72 1.33 11.96
CA ALA A 50 -10.36 2.14 10.93
C ALA A 50 -11.85 1.77 10.75
N THR A 51 -12.72 2.77 10.81
CA THR A 51 -14.19 2.65 10.64
C THR A 51 -14.72 3.41 9.43
N ASP A 52 -13.83 3.98 8.63
CA ASP A 52 -14.07 4.85 7.47
C ASP A 52 -14.19 4.08 6.14
N TYR A 53 -14.23 2.74 6.18
CA TYR A 53 -14.37 1.91 4.99
C TYR A 53 -15.48 0.86 5.14
N CYS A 54 -16.04 0.45 3.99
CA CYS A 54 -17.04 -0.60 3.92
C CYS A 54 -16.45 -1.91 3.38
N GLU A 55 -16.81 -3.03 4.03
CA GLU A 55 -16.52 -4.38 3.57
C GLU A 55 -17.12 -4.62 2.18
N LEU A 56 -16.45 -5.42 1.35
CA LEU A 56 -16.82 -5.63 -0.06
C LEU A 56 -18.30 -6.03 -0.24
N SER A 57 -18.81 -6.91 0.61
CA SER A 57 -20.19 -7.40 0.58
C SER A 57 -21.24 -6.36 0.96
N LYS A 58 -20.87 -5.31 1.70
CA LYS A 58 -21.78 -4.27 2.22
C LYS A 58 -21.73 -2.97 1.42
N ARG A 59 -21.00 -2.94 0.29
CA ARG A 59 -20.81 -1.71 -0.52
C ARG A 59 -22.04 -1.30 -1.33
N SER A 60 -22.92 -2.24 -1.64
CA SER A 60 -24.19 -1.97 -2.30
C SER A 60 -25.32 -2.15 -1.29
N VAL A 61 -26.22 -1.18 -1.24
CA VAL A 61 -27.53 -1.33 -0.60
C VAL A 61 -28.55 -1.57 -1.72
N ALA A 62 -29.46 -2.52 -1.52
CA ALA A 62 -30.60 -2.73 -2.41
C ALA A 62 -31.72 -1.74 -2.07
#